data_AF-A0A813YPM5-F1
#
_entry.id   AF-A0A813YPM5-F1
#
_cell.length_a   1.000
_cell.length_b   1.000
_cell.length_c   1.000
_cell.angle_alpha   90.00
_cell.angle_beta   90.00
_cell.angle_gamma   90.00
#
_symmetry.space_group_name_H-M   'P 1'
#
loop_
_entity.id
_entity.type
_entity.pdbx_description
1 polymer ?
#
loop_
_entity_poly.entity_id
_entity_poly.type
_entity_poly.pdbx_seq_one_letter_code
_entity_poly.pdbx_strand_id
1 'polypeptide(L)'
;MRSFLALAVLSYILPHRNTVRAHLAKLYAQHRNSLHAALANIPAIALISDVWKNSRDLHFVSLTAHFRDVNFNLISLTIGFRQLVGSHITERRRKYRLYEITSLNIQNKICSIITDNATNIVAAISNVNYFDMRILCLAHIFNLILHDSLNLSDENSDDDADENEEAESSSDNDSDDEEMSLDEINLDNIIPSTGNTLLNVYYLVDVVRQFVRVT
;
A
#
# COMPACT_ATOMS: atom_id res chain seq x y z
N MET A 1 -3.11 26.72 -23.94
CA MET A 1 -4.14 26.43 -22.90
C MET A 1 -5.02 27.65 -22.59
N ARG A 2 -4.47 28.82 -22.20
CA ARG A 2 -5.26 30.05 -21.97
C ARG A 2 -6.10 30.48 -23.19
N SER A 3 -5.46 30.60 -24.36
CA SER A 3 -6.12 31.00 -25.60
C SER A 3 -7.19 29.99 -26.06
N PHE A 4 -6.97 28.70 -25.78
CA PHE A 4 -7.94 27.63 -26.09
C PHE A 4 -9.19 27.73 -25.21
N LEU A 5 -9.02 27.88 -23.88
CA LEU A 5 -10.14 27.96 -22.96
C LEU A 5 -10.97 29.24 -23.12
N ALA A 6 -10.32 30.36 -23.47
CA ALA A 6 -11.02 31.61 -23.77
C ALA A 6 -11.91 31.51 -25.04
N LEU A 7 -11.54 30.65 -25.98
CA LEU A 7 -12.29 30.41 -27.22
C LEU A 7 -13.40 29.37 -27.03
N ALA A 8 -13.15 28.32 -26.23
CA ALA A 8 -14.09 27.24 -25.98
C ALA A 8 -15.22 27.62 -25.01
N VAL A 9 -14.94 28.47 -24.02
CA VAL A 9 -15.94 28.96 -23.05
C VAL A 9 -15.88 30.49 -23.04
N LEU A 10 -16.72 31.09 -23.89
CA LEU A 10 -16.87 32.55 -23.96
C LEU A 10 -17.24 33.04 -22.54
N SER A 11 -16.48 34.00 -22.00
CA SER A 11 -16.59 34.57 -20.63
C SER A 11 -15.85 33.87 -19.50
N TYR A 12 -15.13 32.76 -19.73
CA TYR A 12 -14.36 32.11 -18.65
C TYR A 12 -13.03 32.82 -18.36
N ILE A 13 -12.92 33.40 -17.16
CA ILE A 13 -11.68 34.01 -16.67
C ILE A 13 -10.81 32.92 -16.03
N LEU A 14 -9.71 32.56 -16.68
CA LEU A 14 -8.80 31.56 -16.13
C LEU A 14 -8.12 32.08 -14.86
N PRO A 15 -8.29 31.43 -13.70
CA PRO A 15 -7.61 31.83 -12.47
C PRO A 15 -6.09 31.75 -12.62
N HIS A 16 -5.38 32.59 -11.88
CA HIS A 16 -3.92 32.51 -11.83
C HIS A 16 -3.47 31.20 -11.17
N ARG A 17 -2.31 30.67 -11.55
CA ARG A 17 -1.75 29.43 -10.97
C ARG A 17 -1.71 29.50 -9.44
N ASN A 18 -1.37 30.66 -8.87
CA ASN A 18 -1.32 30.86 -7.43
C ASN A 18 -2.71 30.77 -6.79
N THR A 19 -3.75 31.27 -7.47
CA THR A 19 -5.15 31.15 -7.02
C THR A 19 -5.57 29.69 -6.97
N VAL A 20 -5.27 28.92 -8.03
CA VAL A 20 -5.56 27.48 -8.07
C VAL A 20 -4.82 26.73 -6.96
N ARG A 21 -3.52 27.03 -6.76
CA ARG A 21 -2.72 26.42 -5.67
C ARG A 21 -3.30 26.73 -4.30
N ALA A 22 -3.70 27.98 -4.05
CA ALA A 22 -4.30 28.38 -2.77
C ALA A 22 -5.64 27.66 -2.53
N HIS A 23 -6.49 27.54 -3.56
CA HIS A 23 -7.74 26.78 -3.47
C HIS A 23 -7.49 25.30 -3.21
N LEU A 24 -6.55 24.66 -3.91
CA LEU A 24 -6.18 23.26 -3.67
C LEU A 24 -5.68 23.03 -2.24
N ALA A 25 -4.82 23.91 -1.73
CA ALA A 25 -4.34 23.82 -0.35
C ALA A 25 -5.48 23.95 0.67
N LYS A 26 -6.43 24.86 0.43
CA LYS A 26 -7.63 25.02 1.26
C LYS A 26 -8.51 23.75 1.22
N LEU A 27 -8.79 23.23 0.03
CA LEU A 27 -9.57 22.00 -0.14
C LEU A 27 -8.91 20.80 0.54
N TYR A 28 -7.59 20.67 0.41
CA TYR A 28 -6.81 19.64 1.10
C TYR A 28 -6.95 19.73 2.62
N ALA A 29 -6.80 20.93 3.19
CA ALA A 29 -6.96 21.15 4.64
C ALA A 29 -8.38 20.83 5.11
N GLN A 30 -9.40 21.24 4.36
CA GLN A 30 -10.80 20.91 4.64
C GLN A 30 -11.06 19.40 4.59
N HIS A 31 -10.51 18.72 3.59
CA HIS A 31 -10.61 17.27 3.46
C HIS A 31 -9.91 16.56 4.61
N ARG A 32 -8.70 17.01 4.99
CA ARG A 32 -7.98 16.48 6.17
C ARG A 32 -8.79 16.60 7.45
N ASN A 33 -9.39 17.76 7.72
CA ASN A 33 -10.25 17.94 8.88
C ASN A 33 -11.47 17.01 8.84
N SER A 34 -12.04 16.81 7.64
CA SER A 34 -13.17 15.89 7.45
C SER A 34 -12.77 14.43 7.69
N LEU A 35 -11.57 14.02 7.26
CA LEU A 35 -11.02 12.69 7.54
C LEU A 35 -10.86 12.47 9.04
N HIS A 36 -10.28 13.44 9.77
CA HIS A 36 -10.17 13.37 11.23
C HIS A 36 -11.53 13.18 11.90
N ALA A 37 -12.53 13.95 11.50
CA ALA A 37 -13.88 13.84 12.05
C ALA A 37 -14.53 12.49 11.70
N ALA A 38 -14.40 12.04 10.45
CA ALA A 38 -14.99 10.78 9.98
C ALA A 38 -14.38 9.57 10.70
N LEU A 39 -13.07 9.59 10.99
CA LEU A 39 -12.35 8.48 11.62
C LEU A 39 -12.38 8.53 13.15
N ALA A 40 -12.84 9.63 13.76
CA ALA A 40 -12.79 9.85 15.21
C ALA A 40 -13.51 8.76 16.02
N ASN A 41 -14.71 8.36 15.58
CA ASN A 41 -15.57 7.42 16.29
C ASN A 41 -15.65 6.04 15.65
N ILE A 42 -14.76 5.76 14.68
CA ILE A 42 -14.72 4.46 14.03
C ILE A 42 -13.95 3.48 14.91
N PRO A 43 -14.54 2.32 15.26
CA PRO A 43 -13.92 1.36 16.17
C PRO A 43 -12.82 0.54 15.52
N ALA A 44 -12.99 0.18 14.24
CA ALA A 44 -12.07 -0.69 13.51
C ALA A 44 -11.92 -0.23 12.06
N ILE A 45 -10.68 -0.25 11.57
CA ILE A 45 -10.27 0.20 10.25
C ILE A 45 -9.38 -0.88 9.62
N ALA A 46 -9.70 -1.27 8.39
CA ALA A 46 -8.80 -2.02 7.53
C ALA A 46 -8.08 -1.05 6.58
N LEU A 47 -6.78 -1.17 6.45
CA LEU A 47 -5.98 -0.34 5.55
C LEU A 47 -5.64 -1.12 4.28
N ILE A 48 -5.60 -0.43 3.15
CA ILE A 48 -4.98 -0.94 1.91
C ILE A 48 -3.87 0.04 1.54
N SER A 49 -2.67 -0.48 1.36
CA SER A 49 -1.53 0.27 0.83
C SER A 49 -1.22 -0.22 -0.56
N ASP A 50 -1.10 0.72 -1.50
CA ASP A 50 -0.71 0.43 -2.87
C ASP A 50 0.49 1.29 -3.25
N VAL A 51 1.40 0.71 -4.03
CA VAL A 51 2.59 1.36 -4.56
C VAL A 51 2.66 1.07 -6.04
N TRP A 52 2.82 2.12 -6.84
CA TRP A 52 2.98 1.96 -8.28
C TRP A 52 4.00 2.95 -8.81
N LYS A 53 4.57 2.59 -9.96
CA LYS A 53 5.46 3.41 -10.77
C LYS A 53 4.68 3.93 -11.98
N ASN A 54 4.85 5.20 -12.33
CA ASN A 54 4.27 5.73 -13.56
C ASN A 54 5.23 5.52 -14.75
N SER A 55 4.78 5.88 -15.96
CA SER A 55 5.58 5.79 -17.20
C SER A 55 6.81 6.69 -17.25
N ARG A 56 7.06 7.50 -16.21
CA ARG A 56 8.23 8.38 -16.09
C ARG A 56 9.12 7.99 -14.91
N ASP A 57 8.98 6.74 -14.45
CA ASP A 57 9.76 6.23 -13.32
C ASP A 57 9.56 7.02 -12.01
N LEU A 58 8.36 7.55 -11.81
CA LEU A 58 7.98 8.18 -10.56
C LEU A 58 7.19 7.18 -9.73
N HIS A 59 7.67 6.93 -8.52
CA HIS A 59 7.01 6.06 -7.56
C HIS A 59 5.97 6.84 -6.76
N PHE A 60 4.82 6.22 -6.54
CA PHE A 60 3.73 6.75 -5.72
C PHE A 60 3.32 5.72 -4.70
N VAL A 61 2.81 6.21 -3.58
CA VAL A 61 2.20 5.40 -2.54
C VAL A 61 0.85 6.00 -2.17
N SER A 62 -0.14 5.14 -2.01
CA SER A 62 -1.43 5.48 -1.45
C SER A 62 -1.73 4.65 -0.21
N LEU A 63 -2.54 5.22 0.67
CA LEU A 63 -3.09 4.54 1.82
C LEU A 63 -4.59 4.83 1.88
N THR A 64 -5.39 3.78 1.86
CA THR A 64 -6.85 3.85 1.87
C THR A 64 -7.39 3.14 3.09
N ALA A 65 -8.28 3.79 3.82
CA ALA A 65 -8.97 3.24 4.97
C ALA A 65 -10.36 2.73 4.57
N HIS A 66 -10.66 1.51 4.99
CA HIS A 66 -11.97 0.88 4.86
C HIS A 66 -12.55 0.65 6.25
N PHE A 67 -13.80 1.06 6.44
CA PHE A 67 -14.52 0.89 7.70
C PHE A 67 -16.02 0.91 7.47
N ARG A 68 -16.80 0.53 8.48
CA ARG A 68 -18.26 0.67 8.44
C ARG A 68 -18.72 1.92 9.16
N ASP A 69 -19.66 2.64 8.56
CA ASP A 69 -20.32 3.79 9.19
C ASP A 69 -21.39 3.35 10.21
N VAL A 70 -22.06 4.32 10.82
CA VAL A 70 -23.15 4.09 11.78
C VAL A 70 -24.35 3.34 11.20
N ASN A 71 -24.52 3.39 9.88
CA ASN A 71 -25.57 2.68 9.15
C ASN A 71 -25.07 1.33 8.60
N PHE A 72 -23.88 0.90 9.03
CA PHE A 72 -23.23 -0.34 8.60
C PHE A 72 -22.88 -0.38 7.11
N ASN A 73 -22.78 0.76 6.43
CA ASN A 73 -22.30 0.84 5.06
C ASN A 73 -20.77 0.79 5.01
N LEU A 74 -20.22 0.08 4.02
CA LEU A 74 -18.78 0.09 3.78
C LEU A 74 -18.36 1.43 3.18
N ILE A 75 -17.45 2.11 3.87
CA ILE A 75 -16.86 3.38 3.45
C ILE A 75 -15.38 3.15 3.15
N SER A 76 -14.93 3.72 2.02
CA SER A 76 -13.56 3.68 1.55
C SER A 76 -13.04 5.10 1.38
N LEU A 77 -12.00 5.48 2.10
CA LEU A 77 -11.43 6.83 2.05
C LEU A 77 -9.91 6.76 1.87
N THR A 78 -9.40 7.42 0.83
CA THR A 78 -7.95 7.61 0.69
C THR A 78 -7.48 8.59 1.76
N ILE A 79 -6.76 8.06 2.74
CA ILE A 79 -6.25 8.83 3.88
C ILE A 79 -4.88 9.45 3.59
N GLY A 80 -4.17 8.91 2.61
CA GLY A 80 -2.92 9.48 2.16
C GLY A 80 -2.65 9.16 0.70
N PHE A 81 -2.06 10.13 0.00
CA PHE A 81 -1.42 9.94 -1.30
C PHE A 81 -0.11 10.74 -1.38
N ARG A 82 0.99 10.12 -1.82
CA ARG A 82 2.29 10.81 -1.92
C ARG A 82 3.18 10.22 -3.02
N GLN A 83 3.93 11.09 -3.68
CA GLN A 83 5.07 10.70 -4.52
C GLN A 83 6.28 10.35 -3.65
N LEU A 84 6.88 9.19 -3.89
CA LEU A 84 8.14 8.78 -3.30
C LEU A 84 9.29 9.27 -4.19
N VAL A 85 10.29 9.91 -3.58
CA VAL A 85 11.43 10.51 -4.28
C VAL A 85 12.73 10.05 -3.63
N GLY A 86 13.68 9.59 -4.45
CA GLY A 86 15.02 9.14 -4.03
C GLY A 86 15.19 7.62 -3.91
N SER A 87 16.42 7.17 -3.66
CA SER A 87 16.87 5.76 -3.70
C SER A 87 16.19 4.84 -2.68
N HIS A 88 16.16 5.21 -1.39
CA HIS A 88 15.55 4.37 -0.34
C HIS A 88 14.00 4.40 -0.36
N ILE A 89 13.39 3.77 -1.36
CA ILE A 89 11.93 3.78 -1.57
C ILE A 89 11.23 2.98 -0.45
N THR A 90 11.77 1.82 -0.07
CA THR A 90 11.23 0.95 0.99
C THR A 90 11.06 1.65 2.35
N GLU A 91 12.11 2.27 2.86
CA GLU A 91 12.06 2.96 4.15
C GLU A 91 11.14 4.18 4.11
N ARG A 92 11.06 4.86 2.95
CA ARG A 92 10.11 5.98 2.76
C ARG A 92 8.66 5.50 2.73
N ARG A 93 8.35 4.35 2.11
CA ARG A 93 7.02 3.74 2.14
C ARG A 93 6.57 3.54 3.59
N ARG A 94 7.45 2.97 4.43
CA ARG A 94 7.16 2.75 5.86
C ARG A 94 6.95 4.06 6.62
N LYS A 95 7.91 4.99 6.55
CA LYS A 95 7.82 6.30 7.24
C LYS A 95 6.56 7.04 6.85
N TYR A 96 6.18 6.98 5.58
CA TYR A 96 4.96 7.59 5.08
C TYR A 96 3.69 6.98 5.68
N ARG A 97 3.55 5.65 5.66
CA ARG A 97 2.38 4.98 6.28
C ARG A 97 2.27 5.34 7.76
N LEU A 98 3.39 5.27 8.48
CA LEU A 98 3.46 5.61 9.89
C LEU A 98 3.05 7.07 10.16
N TYR A 99 3.54 8.01 9.35
CA TYR A 99 3.15 9.41 9.42
C TYR A 99 1.63 9.59 9.22
N GLU A 100 1.04 8.95 8.22
CA GLU A 100 -0.40 9.07 7.96
C GLU A 100 -1.24 8.49 9.12
N ILE A 101 -0.89 7.30 9.59
CA ILE A 101 -1.55 6.61 10.72
C ILE A 101 -1.49 7.46 12.00
N THR A 102 -0.31 7.97 12.34
CA THR A 102 -0.11 8.77 13.56
C THR A 102 -0.75 10.14 13.43
N SER A 103 -0.63 10.79 12.26
CA SER A 103 -1.23 12.11 12.03
C SER A 103 -2.74 12.09 12.18
N LEU A 104 -3.41 11.00 11.79
CA LEU A 104 -4.86 10.84 11.91
C LEU A 104 -5.29 10.26 13.27
N ASN A 105 -4.35 9.90 14.14
CA ASN A 105 -4.59 9.27 15.43
C ASN A 105 -5.44 7.99 15.34
N ILE A 106 -5.13 7.13 14.37
CA ILE A 106 -5.87 5.88 14.11
C ILE A 106 -5.10 4.62 14.49
N GLN A 107 -3.89 4.74 15.06
CA GLN A 107 -3.03 3.60 15.35
C GLN A 107 -3.68 2.48 16.18
N ASN A 108 -4.59 2.82 17.10
CA ASN A 108 -5.26 1.84 17.97
C ASN A 108 -6.55 1.26 17.36
N LYS A 109 -6.87 1.62 16.13
CA LYS A 109 -8.11 1.24 15.44
C LYS A 109 -7.85 0.34 14.24
N ILE A 110 -6.61 0.14 13.84
CA ILE A 110 -6.30 -0.61 12.63
C ILE A 110 -6.35 -2.10 12.99
N CYS A 111 -7.25 -2.85 12.37
CA CYS A 111 -7.34 -4.29 12.58
C CYS A 111 -6.49 -5.06 11.55
N SER A 112 -6.35 -4.52 10.35
CA SER A 112 -5.57 -5.16 9.30
C SER A 112 -4.99 -4.18 8.30
N ILE A 113 -3.94 -4.62 7.61
CA ILE A 113 -3.40 -3.93 6.45
C ILE A 113 -3.22 -4.91 5.28
N ILE A 114 -3.76 -4.55 4.13
CA ILE A 114 -3.59 -5.25 2.87
C ILE A 114 -2.48 -4.55 2.08
N THR A 115 -1.50 -5.33 1.63
CA THR A 115 -0.39 -4.83 0.81
C THR A 115 -0.09 -5.77 -0.34
N ASP A 116 0.66 -5.30 -1.33
CA ASP A 116 1.34 -6.18 -2.28
C ASP A 116 2.34 -7.12 -1.56
N ASN A 117 2.81 -8.13 -2.29
CA ASN A 117 3.71 -9.18 -1.79
C ASN A 117 5.18 -8.72 -1.77
N ALA A 118 5.46 -7.41 -1.79
CA ALA A 118 6.82 -6.94 -1.67
C ALA A 118 7.39 -7.34 -0.29
N THR A 119 8.47 -8.11 -0.30
CA THR A 119 9.26 -8.62 0.85
C THR A 119 9.57 -7.52 1.88
N ASN A 120 9.75 -6.30 1.37
CA ASN A 120 10.08 -5.07 2.10
C ASN A 120 9.02 -4.52 3.06
N ILE A 121 7.85 -5.15 3.13
CA ILE A 121 6.78 -4.75 4.05
C ILE A 121 6.87 -5.50 5.38
N VAL A 122 7.49 -6.70 5.44
CA VAL A 122 7.58 -7.51 6.67
C VAL A 122 8.40 -6.80 7.76
N ALA A 123 9.60 -6.33 7.45
CA ALA A 123 10.50 -5.66 8.39
C ALA A 123 9.97 -4.28 8.85
N ALA A 124 9.20 -3.62 7.98
CA ALA A 124 8.58 -2.34 8.25
C ALA A 124 7.38 -2.41 9.22
N ILE A 125 6.84 -3.62 9.39
CA ILE A 125 5.58 -3.93 10.07
C ILE A 125 5.80 -4.68 11.38
N SER A 126 6.79 -5.59 11.43
CA SER A 126 7.08 -6.42 12.61
C SER A 126 7.43 -5.62 13.86
N ASN A 127 8.04 -4.44 13.71
CA ASN A 127 8.45 -3.59 14.83
C ASN A 127 7.36 -2.63 15.31
N VAL A 128 6.17 -2.65 14.70
CA VAL A 128 5.14 -1.64 14.93
C VAL A 128 3.78 -2.33 15.12
N ASN A 129 3.45 -2.63 16.38
CA ASN A 129 2.21 -3.30 16.85
C ASN A 129 0.90 -2.49 16.61
N TYR A 130 0.77 -1.77 15.49
CA TYR A 130 -0.41 -0.94 15.21
C TYR A 130 -1.54 -1.69 14.52
N PHE A 131 -1.38 -2.97 14.16
CA PHE A 131 -2.43 -3.75 13.53
C PHE A 131 -2.30 -5.23 13.83
N ASP A 132 -3.45 -5.89 13.88
CA ASP A 132 -3.54 -7.29 14.29
C ASP A 132 -3.12 -8.26 13.17
N MET A 133 -3.28 -7.87 11.91
CA MET A 133 -3.10 -8.77 10.77
C MET A 133 -2.57 -8.07 9.51
N ARG A 134 -1.56 -8.66 8.85
CA ARG A 134 -1.22 -8.32 7.46
C ARG A 134 -1.89 -9.32 6.53
N ILE A 135 -2.51 -8.81 5.47
CA ILE A 135 -3.15 -9.59 4.41
C ILE A 135 -2.44 -9.29 3.09
N LEU A 136 -2.20 -10.31 2.28
CA LEU A 136 -1.62 -10.14 0.96
C LEU A 136 -2.69 -9.78 -0.07
N CYS A 137 -2.33 -8.95 -1.04
CA CYS A 137 -3.20 -8.63 -2.16
C CYS A 137 -3.46 -9.87 -3.01
N LEU A 138 -4.69 -10.36 -3.00
CA LEU A 138 -5.09 -11.55 -3.74
C LEU A 138 -4.87 -11.39 -5.26
N ALA A 139 -5.12 -10.20 -5.80
CA ALA A 139 -4.89 -9.92 -7.23
C ALA A 139 -3.40 -10.08 -7.59
N HIS A 140 -2.50 -9.64 -6.71
CA HIS A 140 -1.07 -9.81 -6.92
C HIS A 140 -0.66 -11.28 -6.81
N ILE A 141 -1.18 -12.02 -5.83
CA ILE A 141 -0.95 -13.47 -5.73
C ILE A 141 -1.39 -14.18 -7.01
N PHE A 142 -2.59 -13.86 -7.52
CA PHE A 142 -3.06 -14.44 -8.79
C PHE A 142 -2.15 -14.07 -9.96
N ASN A 143 -1.66 -12.84 -10.02
CA ASN A 143 -0.72 -12.43 -11.06
C ASN A 143 0.55 -13.28 -11.00
N LEU A 144 1.14 -13.46 -9.81
CA LEU A 144 2.33 -14.30 -9.63
C LEU A 144 2.09 -15.75 -10.09
N ILE A 145 0.97 -16.36 -9.69
CA ILE A 145 0.60 -17.71 -10.11
C ILE A 145 0.47 -17.79 -11.64
N LEU A 146 -0.15 -16.80 -12.27
CA LEU A 146 -0.33 -16.79 -13.72
C LEU A 146 1.00 -16.63 -14.46
N HIS A 147 1.87 -15.72 -14.02
CA HIS A 147 3.19 -15.53 -14.61
C HIS A 147 4.06 -16.79 -14.50
N ASP A 148 4.06 -17.44 -13.33
CA ASP A 148 4.75 -18.70 -13.09
C ASP A 148 4.20 -19.82 -13.99
N SER A 149 2.87 -20.00 -14.02
CA SER A 149 2.22 -21.06 -14.81
C SER A 149 2.43 -20.92 -16.32
N LEU A 150 2.63 -19.69 -16.80
CA LEU A 150 2.79 -19.38 -18.22
C LEU A 150 4.26 -19.23 -18.62
N ASN A 151 5.21 -19.43 -17.69
CA ASN A 151 6.64 -19.13 -17.89
C ASN A 151 6.83 -17.73 -18.51
N LEU A 152 6.01 -16.77 -18.11
CA LEU A 152 6.20 -15.38 -18.48
C LEU A 152 7.33 -14.86 -17.60
N SER A 153 8.57 -15.24 -17.97
CA SER A 153 9.76 -14.55 -17.48
C SER A 153 9.63 -13.11 -17.94
N ASP A 154 9.36 -12.21 -17.01
CA ASP A 154 9.42 -10.80 -17.32
C ASP A 154 10.87 -10.50 -17.71
N GLU A 155 11.16 -10.29 -19.00
CA GLU A 155 12.37 -9.58 -19.44
C GLU A 155 12.34 -8.09 -18.99
N ASN A 156 11.50 -7.74 -17.99
CA ASN A 156 11.44 -6.45 -17.31
C ASN A 156 11.00 -6.64 -15.83
N SER A 157 11.46 -7.69 -15.14
CA SER A 157 11.51 -7.64 -13.67
C SER A 157 12.70 -6.78 -13.26
N ASP A 158 12.57 -5.46 -13.38
CA ASP A 158 13.47 -4.53 -12.70
C ASP A 158 13.24 -4.71 -11.19
N ASP A 159 14.04 -5.59 -10.61
CA ASP A 159 14.57 -5.58 -9.24
C ASP A 159 13.67 -4.94 -8.16
N ASP A 160 12.79 -5.73 -7.57
CA ASP A 160 12.45 -5.59 -6.13
C ASP A 160 13.50 -6.31 -5.25
N ALA A 161 14.62 -6.75 -5.84
CA ALA A 161 15.85 -7.12 -5.15
C ALA A 161 16.71 -5.86 -4.94
N ASP A 162 16.31 -5.01 -3.99
CA ASP A 162 17.13 -3.87 -3.58
C ASP A 162 18.28 -4.42 -2.72
N GLU A 163 19.48 -4.25 -3.24
CA GLU A 163 20.76 -4.78 -2.77
C GLU A 163 21.00 -4.51 -1.28
N ASN A 164 21.42 -5.55 -0.56
CA ASN A 164 22.08 -5.42 0.74
C ASN A 164 23.41 -4.67 0.53
N GLU A 165 23.41 -3.34 0.62
CA GLU A 165 24.63 -2.61 1.00
C GLU A 165 24.67 -2.53 2.53
N GLU A 166 25.25 -3.57 3.14
CA GLU A 166 25.78 -3.48 4.49
C GLU A 166 26.92 -2.46 4.48
N ALA A 167 26.71 -1.31 5.13
CA ALA A 167 27.80 -0.42 5.48
C ALA A 167 28.59 -1.07 6.62
N GLU A 168 29.75 -1.63 6.29
CA GLU A 168 30.76 -2.14 7.22
C GLU A 168 31.03 -1.12 8.34
N SER A 169 30.74 -1.51 9.58
CA SER A 169 31.45 -1.01 10.74
C SER A 169 32.55 -2.01 11.08
N SER A 170 33.79 -1.56 10.97
CA SER A 170 35.01 -2.27 11.32
C SER A 170 34.96 -2.99 12.68
N SER A 171 35.16 -4.31 12.67
CA SER A 171 35.95 -5.02 13.67
C SER A 171 36.23 -6.46 13.20
N ASP A 172 37.51 -6.80 13.14
CA ASP A 172 38.09 -8.10 12.81
C ASP A 172 37.40 -9.27 13.52
N ASN A 173 37.18 -10.38 12.80
CA ASN A 173 37.84 -11.67 13.12
C ASN A 173 37.58 -12.72 12.05
N ASP A 174 38.63 -13.50 11.87
CA ASP A 174 38.93 -14.51 10.85
C ASP A 174 38.13 -15.82 11.02
N SER A 175 38.22 -16.64 9.96
CA SER A 175 38.10 -18.11 9.90
C SER A 175 36.74 -18.79 9.62
N ASP A 176 36.78 -19.53 8.50
CA ASP A 176 36.31 -20.89 8.23
C ASP A 176 35.17 -21.09 7.22
N ASP A 177 35.60 -21.57 6.04
CA ASP A 177 34.82 -22.17 4.97
C ASP A 177 34.17 -23.48 5.42
N GLU A 178 32.84 -23.58 5.33
CA GLU A 178 32.15 -24.86 5.13
C GLU A 178 31.11 -24.72 4.00
N GLU A 179 31.40 -25.37 2.89
CA GLU A 179 30.48 -25.62 1.78
C GLU A 179 29.49 -26.72 2.22
N MET A 180 28.18 -26.46 2.22
CA MET A 180 27.17 -27.52 2.43
C MET A 180 25.87 -27.25 1.65
N SER A 181 25.31 -28.36 1.18
CA SER A 181 24.33 -28.59 0.10
C SER A 181 22.97 -27.90 0.19
N LEU A 182 22.39 -27.66 -1.00
CA LEU A 182 20.99 -27.28 -1.22
C LEU A 182 20.06 -28.48 -0.99
N ASP A 183 19.33 -28.48 0.13
CA ASP A 183 18.16 -29.35 0.34
C ASP A 183 16.87 -28.52 0.38
N GLU A 184 15.80 -29.17 -0.10
CA GLU A 184 14.53 -28.67 -0.62
C GLU A 184 13.72 -27.71 0.29
N ILE A 185 13.13 -26.66 -0.32
CA ILE A 185 12.15 -25.79 0.34
C ILE A 185 10.83 -26.55 0.50
N ASN A 186 10.53 -26.97 1.73
CA ASN A 186 9.26 -27.60 2.10
C ASN A 186 8.13 -26.55 2.19
N LEU A 187 7.16 -26.62 1.26
CA LEU A 187 6.00 -25.72 1.15
C LEU A 187 4.99 -25.84 2.31
N ASP A 188 5.11 -26.83 3.19
CA ASP A 188 4.17 -27.04 4.30
C ASP A 188 4.31 -26.00 5.43
N ASN A 189 5.41 -25.23 5.47
CA ASN A 189 5.66 -24.21 6.49
C ASN A 189 5.02 -22.83 6.20
N ILE A 190 4.32 -22.66 5.08
CA ILE A 190 3.71 -21.36 4.69
C ILE A 190 2.24 -21.25 5.14
N ILE A 191 1.61 -22.33 5.62
CA ILE A 191 0.20 -22.32 6.00
C ILE A 191 0.06 -22.73 7.48
N PRO A 192 -0.31 -21.83 8.40
CA PRO A 192 -0.64 -22.21 9.77
C PRO A 192 -1.81 -23.20 9.75
N SER A 193 -1.57 -24.39 10.27
CA SER A 193 -2.55 -25.45 10.45
C SER A 193 -3.53 -25.08 11.56
N THR A 194 -4.59 -24.33 11.22
CA THR A 194 -5.81 -24.32 12.05
C THR A 194 -7.04 -24.33 11.16
N GLY A 195 -7.93 -25.28 11.45
CA GLY A 195 -9.06 -25.66 10.63
C GLY A 195 -10.07 -24.54 10.36
N ASN A 196 -10.79 -24.71 9.24
CA ASN A 196 -11.81 -23.84 8.63
C ASN A 196 -11.35 -22.81 7.59
N THR A 197 -10.32 -23.14 6.81
CA THR A 197 -9.93 -22.41 5.58
C THR A 197 -11.07 -22.29 4.55
N LEU A 198 -11.97 -23.26 4.46
CA LEU A 198 -13.10 -23.19 3.53
C LEU A 198 -14.06 -22.04 3.85
N LEU A 199 -14.34 -21.77 5.14
CA LEU A 199 -15.29 -20.73 5.53
C LEU A 199 -14.75 -19.32 5.22
N ASN A 200 -13.43 -19.12 5.38
CA ASN A 200 -12.76 -17.86 5.04
C ASN A 200 -12.70 -17.62 3.53
N VAL A 201 -12.51 -18.66 2.72
CA VAL A 201 -12.56 -18.56 1.26
C VAL A 201 -13.98 -18.22 0.79
N TYR A 202 -15.02 -18.83 1.34
CA TYR A 202 -16.40 -18.50 0.98
C TYR A 202 -16.77 -17.05 1.36
N TYR A 203 -16.34 -16.58 2.54
CA TYR A 203 -16.59 -15.20 2.96
C TYR A 203 -15.85 -14.18 2.09
N LEU A 204 -14.61 -14.47 1.67
CA LEU A 204 -13.84 -13.61 0.77
C LEU A 204 -14.40 -13.63 -0.67
N VAL A 205 -14.82 -14.79 -1.17
CA VAL A 205 -15.42 -14.93 -2.50
C VAL A 205 -16.75 -14.17 -2.57
N ASP A 206 -17.53 -14.12 -1.50
CA ASP A 206 -18.76 -13.32 -1.44
C ASP A 206 -18.48 -11.80 -1.42
N VAL A 207 -17.41 -11.34 -0.76
CA VAL A 207 -16.95 -9.95 -0.85
C VAL A 207 -16.51 -9.59 -2.28
N VAL A 208 -15.80 -10.50 -2.96
CA VAL A 208 -15.39 -10.32 -4.36
C VAL A 208 -16.58 -10.38 -5.32
N ARG A 209 -17.58 -11.24 -5.09
CA ARG A 209 -18.82 -11.29 -5.89
C ARG A 209 -19.66 -10.02 -5.80
N GLN A 210 -19.64 -9.32 -4.67
CA GLN A 210 -20.30 -8.02 -4.54
C GLN A 210 -19.60 -6.93 -5.37
N PHE A 211 -18.28 -7.07 -5.62
CA PHE A 211 -17.51 -6.15 -6.47
C PHE A 211 -17.75 -6.36 -7.98
N VAL A 212 -18.00 -7.60 -8.44
CA VAL A 212 -18.13 -7.92 -9.88
C VAL A 212 -19.52 -7.57 -10.46
N ARG A 213 -20.51 -7.21 -9.63
CA ARG A 213 -21.86 -6.84 -10.12
C ARG A 213 -22.08 -5.35 -10.42
N VAL A 214 -21.05 -4.48 -10.35
CA VAL A 214 -21.19 -3.03 -10.58
C VAL A 214 -20.20 -2.47 -11.61
N THR A 215 -19.90 -3.23 -12.66
CA THR A 215 -19.30 -2.71 -13.90
C THR A 215 -19.98 -3.36 -15.08
#